data_AF-A0A2J6I5A1-F1
#
_entry.id   AF-A0A2J6I5A1-F1
#
_cell.length_a   1.000
_cell.length_b   1.000
_cell.length_c   1.000
_cell.angle_alpha   90.00
_cell.angle_beta   90.00
_cell.angle_gamma   90.00
#
_symmetry.space_group_name_H-M   'P 1'
#
loop_
_entity.id
_entity.type
_entity.pdbx_description
1 polymer ?
#
loop_
_entity_poly.entity_id
_entity_poly.type
_entity_poly.pdbx_seq_one_letter_code
_entity_poly.pdbx_strand_id
1 'polypeptide(L)'
;MKHILLITLLIPFISFSQTPITDANFHQAIETCLSTNPVDGLCYDCEYGAMPDWDVSNVTDMSNAFKNSDFNGDISNWDVSNVTHMSKMFFYALNFNQDIGDWDVSSVADMSEMFAVCINFNQDIGNWNVSNVTNMRSLFGFTHDFNQDIGNWDVSNVTDMKGMFHSTWSFDQDIGNWDVSNVTDMNGMFLESVFNQNIGNWDVSYVTDMEFMFMDAASFNQDISGWCVEKIQELPYNFSTGCPLLPDYYPQWGVECLVGINNEKVNDNLIYPNPTESAITIDIESDKIKEINIYNQFSQKVFKT
;
A
#
# COMPACT_ATOMS: atom_id res chain seq x y z
N MET A 1 57.61 -4.65 36.08
CA MET A 1 56.69 -4.46 34.93
C MET A 1 56.41 -5.83 34.34
N LYS A 2 55.22 -6.40 34.61
CA LYS A 2 54.74 -7.61 33.94
C LYS A 2 54.01 -7.14 32.68
N HIS A 3 54.51 -7.48 31.51
CA HIS A 3 53.76 -7.32 30.27
C HIS A 3 52.65 -8.37 30.26
N ILE A 4 51.40 -7.92 30.44
CA ILE A 4 50.22 -8.72 30.18
C ILE A 4 50.03 -8.67 28.67
N LEU A 5 50.37 -9.77 28.00
CA LEU A 5 50.05 -9.99 26.60
C LEU A 5 48.57 -10.38 26.54
N LEU A 6 47.71 -9.44 26.11
CA LEU A 6 46.30 -9.73 25.84
C LEU A 6 46.26 -10.54 24.54
N ILE A 7 46.17 -11.87 24.66
CA ILE A 7 45.85 -12.73 23.52
C ILE A 7 44.33 -12.73 23.42
N THR A 8 43.78 -11.89 22.54
CA THR A 8 42.41 -12.05 22.05
C THR A 8 42.35 -13.38 21.31
N LEU A 9 41.76 -14.39 21.96
CA LEU A 9 41.31 -15.59 21.27
C LEU A 9 40.20 -15.16 20.31
N LEU A 10 40.54 -15.03 19.03
CA LEU A 10 39.58 -15.27 17.96
C LEU A 10 39.22 -16.75 18.07
N ILE A 11 38.15 -17.06 18.79
CA ILE A 11 37.52 -18.37 18.67
C ILE A 11 37.03 -18.41 17.23
N PRO A 12 37.56 -19.29 16.37
CA PRO A 12 36.96 -19.48 15.06
C PRO A 12 35.56 -19.99 15.35
N PHE A 13 34.53 -19.25 14.94
CA PHE A 13 33.21 -19.84 14.79
C PHE A 13 33.42 -21.08 13.94
N ILE A 14 33.32 -22.24 14.57
CA ILE A 14 33.28 -23.51 13.87
C ILE A 14 31.99 -23.38 13.07
N SER A 15 32.14 -23.07 11.78
CA SER A 15 31.11 -23.19 10.77
C SER A 15 30.74 -24.67 10.72
N PHE A 16 29.87 -25.07 11.64
CA PHE A 16 28.91 -26.11 11.31
C PHE A 16 28.08 -25.51 10.18
N SER A 17 27.96 -26.25 9.08
CA SER A 17 26.94 -25.97 8.08
C SER A 17 25.60 -26.02 8.80
N GLN A 18 25.12 -24.87 9.26
CA GLN A 18 23.78 -24.70 9.78
C GLN A 18 22.82 -25.18 8.70
N THR A 19 21.80 -25.95 9.08
CA THR A 19 20.74 -26.32 8.14
C THR A 19 20.25 -25.03 7.48
N PRO A 20 20.27 -24.89 6.15
CA PRO A 20 19.80 -23.66 5.51
C PRO A 20 18.34 -23.39 5.90
N ILE A 21 18.01 -22.12 6.18
CA ILE A 21 16.63 -21.72 6.39
C ILE A 21 15.99 -21.55 5.02
N THR A 22 14.89 -22.26 4.80
CA THR A 22 14.12 -22.33 3.56
C THR A 22 12.64 -22.36 3.93
N ASP A 23 11.74 -22.31 2.93
CA ASP A 23 10.30 -22.44 3.17
C ASP A 23 9.93 -23.71 3.97
N ALA A 24 10.73 -24.78 3.88
CA ALA A 24 10.46 -26.04 4.55
C ALA A 24 10.62 -26.00 6.09
N ASN A 25 11.43 -25.09 6.63
CA ASN A 25 11.75 -25.02 8.06
C ASN A 25 11.58 -23.63 8.68
N PHE A 26 11.36 -22.58 7.89
CA PHE A 26 11.27 -21.19 8.36
C PHE A 26 10.28 -20.99 9.51
N HIS A 27 9.02 -21.39 9.33
CA HIS A 27 8.00 -21.24 10.39
C HIS A 27 8.32 -22.03 11.64
N GLN A 28 8.85 -23.25 11.51
CA GLN A 28 9.23 -24.06 12.66
C GLN A 28 10.43 -23.46 13.41
N ALA A 29 11.38 -22.87 12.69
CA ALA A 29 12.51 -22.16 13.27
C ALA A 29 12.02 -20.96 14.09
N ILE A 30 11.11 -20.15 13.54
CA ILE A 30 10.49 -19.03 14.25
C ILE A 30 9.75 -19.51 15.50
N GLU A 31 8.86 -20.49 15.39
CA GLU A 31 8.11 -21.03 16.53
C GLU A 31 9.06 -21.51 17.65
N THR A 32 10.10 -22.24 17.26
CA THR A 32 11.11 -22.74 18.22
C THR A 32 11.82 -21.59 18.92
N CYS A 33 12.27 -20.58 18.17
CA CYS A 33 12.95 -19.42 18.73
C CYS A 33 12.04 -18.63 19.69
N LEU A 34 10.83 -18.29 19.24
CA LEU A 34 9.89 -17.47 19.99
C LEU A 34 9.26 -18.19 21.19
N SER A 35 9.29 -19.53 21.23
CA SER A 35 8.87 -20.29 22.42
C SER A 35 9.73 -20.01 23.65
N THR A 36 10.96 -19.54 23.46
CA THR A 36 11.93 -19.23 24.54
C THR A 36 12.24 -17.75 24.65
N ASN A 37 12.31 -17.04 23.52
CA ASN A 37 12.65 -15.62 23.42
C ASN A 37 11.57 -14.89 22.61
N PRO A 38 10.35 -14.73 23.15
CA PRO A 38 9.17 -14.29 22.39
C PRO A 38 9.21 -12.85 21.89
N VAL A 39 10.04 -12.00 22.50
CA VAL A 39 10.08 -10.56 22.20
C VAL A 39 11.25 -10.21 21.27
N ASP A 40 12.48 -10.61 21.61
CA ASP A 40 13.68 -10.16 20.89
C ASP A 40 14.24 -11.18 19.90
N GLY A 41 13.76 -12.43 19.91
CA GLY A 41 14.27 -13.49 19.03
C GLY A 41 15.72 -13.88 19.29
N LEU A 42 16.29 -13.58 20.46
CA LEU A 42 17.69 -13.87 20.80
C LEU A 42 17.90 -15.32 21.28
N CYS A 43 17.48 -16.28 20.46
CA CYS A 43 17.50 -17.71 20.76
C CYS A 43 18.89 -18.36 20.58
N TYR A 44 19.87 -17.95 21.41
CA TYR A 44 21.25 -18.46 21.39
C TYR A 44 21.38 -19.99 21.57
N ASP A 45 20.36 -20.63 22.16
CA ASP A 45 20.33 -22.07 22.43
C ASP A 45 19.60 -22.89 21.33
N CYS A 46 19.10 -22.25 20.26
CA CYS A 46 18.44 -22.96 19.16
C CYS A 46 19.42 -23.37 18.04
N GLU A 47 18.98 -24.26 17.14
CA GLU A 47 19.77 -24.71 15.98
C GLU A 47 20.30 -23.55 15.13
N TYR A 48 19.51 -22.48 15.01
CA TYR A 48 19.79 -21.38 14.10
C TYR A 48 20.48 -20.17 14.76
N GLY A 49 20.71 -20.21 16.07
CA GLY A 49 21.19 -19.05 16.83
C GLY A 49 20.19 -17.89 16.88
N ALA A 50 20.67 -16.69 17.20
CA ALA A 50 19.82 -15.51 17.33
C ALA A 50 19.20 -15.13 15.98
N MET A 51 17.89 -14.85 15.99
CA MET A 51 17.10 -14.52 14.79
C MET A 51 17.64 -13.35 13.94
N PRO A 52 18.20 -12.28 14.52
CA PRO A 52 18.81 -11.20 13.73
C PRO A 52 19.96 -11.66 12.82
N ASP A 53 20.61 -12.78 13.14
CA ASP A 53 21.77 -13.32 12.41
C ASP A 53 21.37 -14.40 11.38
N TRP A 54 20.08 -14.67 11.20
CA TRP A 54 19.60 -15.72 10.30
C TRP A 54 19.82 -15.36 8.83
N ASP A 55 20.37 -16.31 8.07
CA ASP A 55 20.36 -16.26 6.60
C ASP A 55 19.02 -16.79 6.07
N VAL A 56 18.13 -15.86 5.71
CA VAL A 56 16.79 -16.14 5.16
C VAL A 56 16.75 -16.02 3.63
N SER A 57 17.90 -15.89 2.95
CA SER A 57 17.98 -15.64 1.51
C SER A 57 17.35 -16.74 0.64
N ASN A 58 17.12 -17.95 1.19
CA ASN A 58 16.46 -19.07 0.51
C ASN A 58 14.97 -19.21 0.87
N VAL A 59 14.37 -18.26 1.59
CA VAL A 59 12.94 -18.22 1.92
C VAL A 59 12.21 -17.41 0.87
N THR A 60 11.13 -17.96 0.33
CA THR A 60 10.27 -17.31 -0.66
C THR A 60 8.86 -17.01 -0.12
N ASP A 61 8.44 -17.67 0.96
CA ASP A 61 7.14 -17.45 1.61
C ASP A 61 7.32 -17.16 3.11
N MET A 62 7.08 -15.91 3.49
CA MET A 62 7.10 -15.45 4.88
C MET A 62 5.70 -15.27 5.47
N SER A 63 4.67 -15.79 4.81
CA SER A 63 3.29 -15.60 5.23
C SER A 63 3.06 -16.13 6.66
N ASN A 64 2.38 -15.35 7.50
CA ASN A 64 2.08 -15.68 8.91
C ASN A 64 3.30 -15.84 9.85
N ALA A 65 4.52 -15.51 9.45
CA ALA A 65 5.76 -15.75 10.23
C ALA A 65 5.67 -15.31 11.70
N PHE A 66 5.21 -14.08 11.95
CA PHE A 66 5.11 -13.44 13.27
C PHE A 66 3.66 -13.17 13.68
N LYS A 67 2.71 -13.89 13.09
CA LYS A 67 1.29 -13.70 13.36
C LYS A 67 0.96 -13.95 14.84
N ASN A 68 0.21 -13.03 15.46
CA ASN A 68 -0.15 -13.04 16.88
C ASN A 68 1.07 -13.13 17.83
N SER A 69 2.20 -12.54 17.45
CA SER A 69 3.42 -12.58 18.24
C SER A 69 3.65 -11.30 19.06
N ASP A 70 4.34 -11.42 20.19
CA ASP A 70 4.92 -10.29 20.94
C ASP A 70 6.28 -9.84 20.34
N PHE A 71 6.71 -10.47 19.25
CA PHE A 71 7.99 -10.24 18.61
C PHE A 71 8.17 -8.79 18.17
N ASN A 72 9.32 -8.22 18.53
CA ASN A 72 9.79 -6.89 18.17
C ASN A 72 11.33 -6.88 18.13
N GLY A 73 11.94 -8.00 17.70
CA GLY A 73 13.39 -8.14 17.56
C GLY A 73 13.87 -7.62 16.20
N ASP A 74 15.10 -7.10 16.16
CA ASP A 74 15.70 -6.51 14.96
C ASP A 74 15.90 -7.56 13.85
N ILE A 75 15.28 -7.32 12.70
CA ILE A 75 15.37 -8.15 11.48
C ILE A 75 15.75 -7.29 10.27
N SER A 76 16.32 -6.10 10.50
CA SER A 76 16.75 -5.17 9.45
C SER A 76 17.76 -5.79 8.48
N ASN A 77 18.59 -6.73 8.96
CA ASN A 77 19.64 -7.38 8.18
C ASN A 77 19.17 -8.59 7.35
N TRP A 78 17.89 -8.96 7.41
CA TRP A 78 17.38 -10.07 6.62
C TRP A 78 17.38 -9.75 5.12
N ASP A 79 17.97 -10.65 4.33
CA ASP A 79 17.86 -10.61 2.87
C ASP A 79 16.52 -11.21 2.43
N VAL A 80 15.53 -10.34 2.20
CA VAL A 80 14.19 -10.72 1.76
C VAL A 80 13.98 -10.62 0.24
N SER A 81 15.06 -10.41 -0.54
CA SER A 81 14.96 -10.14 -1.99
C SER A 81 14.33 -11.27 -2.82
N ASN A 82 14.34 -12.51 -2.30
CA ASN A 82 13.70 -13.68 -2.92
C ASN A 82 12.26 -13.94 -2.42
N VAL A 83 11.76 -13.16 -1.46
CA VAL A 83 10.43 -13.34 -0.88
C VAL A 83 9.37 -12.88 -1.88
N THR A 84 8.38 -13.73 -2.09
CA THR A 84 7.25 -13.49 -3.00
C THR A 84 5.92 -13.33 -2.26
N HIS A 85 5.80 -13.86 -1.04
CA HIS A 85 4.59 -13.81 -0.22
C HIS A 85 4.92 -13.34 1.20
N MET A 86 4.27 -12.25 1.63
CA MET A 86 4.39 -11.71 3.00
C MET A 86 3.01 -11.60 3.69
N SER A 87 2.01 -12.33 3.18
CA SER A 87 0.64 -12.23 3.69
C SER A 87 0.58 -12.52 5.19
N LYS A 88 -0.05 -11.63 5.97
CA LYS A 88 -0.22 -11.77 7.43
C LYS A 88 1.09 -11.93 8.21
N MET A 89 2.26 -11.54 7.67
CA MET A 89 3.55 -11.75 8.32
C MET A 89 3.57 -11.21 9.76
N PHE A 90 3.03 -10.00 10.00
CA PHE A 90 2.91 -9.36 11.31
C PHE A 90 1.45 -9.15 11.74
N PHE A 91 0.52 -9.94 11.20
CA PHE A 91 -0.90 -9.82 11.56
C PHE A 91 -1.08 -10.00 13.07
N TYR A 92 -1.70 -9.02 13.73
CA TYR A 92 -1.91 -9.01 15.18
C TYR A 92 -0.62 -8.98 16.04
N ALA A 93 0.54 -8.64 15.45
CA ALA A 93 1.78 -8.43 16.19
C ALA A 93 1.80 -7.02 16.81
N LEU A 94 0.97 -6.81 17.85
CA LEU A 94 0.62 -5.48 18.37
C LEU A 94 1.82 -4.55 18.64
N ASN A 95 2.96 -5.13 19.02
CA ASN A 95 4.16 -4.40 19.43
C ASN A 95 5.23 -4.24 18.34
N PHE A 96 5.07 -4.88 17.18
CA PHE A 96 6.11 -4.86 16.15
C PHE A 96 6.25 -3.46 15.55
N ASN A 97 7.47 -2.92 15.60
CA ASN A 97 7.80 -1.59 15.07
C ASN A 97 9.31 -1.49 14.76
N GLN A 98 9.92 -2.55 14.24
CA GLN A 98 11.34 -2.56 13.88
C GLN A 98 11.57 -2.02 12.48
N ASP A 99 12.72 -1.36 12.30
CA ASP A 99 13.13 -0.79 11.03
C ASP A 99 13.33 -1.89 9.98
N ILE A 100 12.50 -1.83 8.95
CA ILE A 100 12.49 -2.71 7.78
C ILE A 100 12.48 -1.89 6.48
N GLY A 101 12.81 -0.59 6.57
CA GLY A 101 12.79 0.32 5.42
C GLY A 101 13.78 -0.07 4.32
N ASP A 102 14.88 -0.72 4.69
CA ASP A 102 15.94 -1.17 3.78
C ASP A 102 15.67 -2.54 3.13
N TRP A 103 14.54 -3.19 3.42
CA TRP A 103 14.17 -4.45 2.78
C TRP A 103 13.90 -4.30 1.28
N ASP A 104 14.50 -5.19 0.49
CA ASP A 104 14.17 -5.33 -0.94
C ASP A 104 12.91 -6.18 -1.10
N VAL A 105 11.75 -5.53 -1.15
CA VAL A 105 10.44 -6.16 -1.36
C VAL A 105 10.05 -6.25 -2.84
N SER A 106 10.97 -6.00 -3.77
CA SER A 106 10.65 -5.90 -5.20
C SER A 106 10.13 -7.20 -5.82
N SER A 107 10.36 -8.35 -5.21
CA SER A 107 9.85 -9.66 -5.64
C SER A 107 8.47 -10.03 -5.08
N VAL A 108 7.93 -9.24 -4.14
CA VAL A 108 6.70 -9.58 -3.40
C VAL A 108 5.47 -9.35 -4.26
N ALA A 109 4.60 -10.35 -4.34
CA ALA A 109 3.33 -10.31 -5.07
C ALA A 109 2.10 -10.14 -4.14
N ASP A 110 2.20 -10.62 -2.89
CA ASP A 110 1.12 -10.60 -1.91
C ASP A 110 1.60 -10.03 -0.56
N MET A 111 1.04 -8.87 -0.19
CA MET A 111 1.24 -8.21 1.10
C MET A 111 -0.04 -8.17 1.95
N SER A 112 -1.07 -8.94 1.59
CA SER A 112 -2.36 -8.88 2.26
C SER A 112 -2.25 -9.09 3.76
N GLU A 113 -2.89 -8.19 4.52
CA GLU A 113 -2.96 -8.21 5.98
C GLU A 113 -1.57 -8.21 6.68
N MET A 114 -0.47 -7.85 5.99
CA MET A 114 0.89 -7.98 6.53
C MET A 114 1.05 -7.23 7.87
N PHE A 115 0.52 -6.01 7.99
CA PHE A 115 0.54 -5.22 9.23
C PHE A 115 -0.85 -5.03 9.85
N ALA A 116 -1.86 -5.80 9.44
CA ALA A 116 -3.19 -5.61 9.98
C ALA A 116 -3.21 -5.89 11.49
N VAL A 117 -3.80 -4.96 12.25
CA VAL A 117 -3.82 -4.95 13.72
C VAL A 117 -2.42 -4.84 14.35
N CYS A 118 -1.41 -4.38 13.62
CA CYS A 118 -0.08 -4.06 14.15
C CYS A 118 -0.05 -2.65 14.74
N ILE A 119 -0.72 -2.46 15.88
CA ILE A 119 -1.11 -1.14 16.43
C ILE A 119 0.02 -0.09 16.40
N ASN A 120 1.23 -0.49 16.79
CA ASN A 120 2.37 0.42 16.97
C ASN A 120 3.25 0.60 15.71
N PHE A 121 2.96 -0.08 14.60
CA PHE A 121 3.83 -0.04 13.43
C PHE A 121 3.76 1.32 12.73
N ASN A 122 4.90 2.00 12.61
CA ASN A 122 5.01 3.30 11.97
C ASN A 122 6.44 3.56 11.42
N GLN A 123 7.07 2.53 10.85
CA GLN A 123 8.42 2.64 10.28
C GLN A 123 8.39 3.13 8.82
N ASP A 124 9.39 3.92 8.44
CA ASP A 124 9.51 4.47 7.09
C ASP A 124 9.75 3.34 6.08
N ILE A 125 8.75 3.12 5.23
CA ILE A 125 8.73 2.15 4.14
C ILE A 125 8.43 2.83 2.80
N GLY A 126 8.57 4.16 2.73
CA GLY A 126 8.27 4.94 1.53
C GLY A 126 9.16 4.59 0.34
N ASN A 127 10.35 4.04 0.61
CA ASN A 127 11.33 3.62 -0.40
C ASN A 127 11.12 2.20 -0.94
N TRP A 128 10.14 1.44 -0.42
CA TRP A 128 9.86 0.10 -0.91
C TRP A 128 9.42 0.11 -2.37
N ASN A 129 9.99 -0.80 -3.17
CA ASN A 129 9.51 -1.05 -4.52
C ASN A 129 8.36 -2.06 -4.47
N VAL A 130 7.12 -1.58 -4.53
CA VAL A 130 5.89 -2.40 -4.51
C VAL A 130 5.30 -2.67 -5.89
N SER A 131 6.04 -2.39 -6.98
CA SER A 131 5.51 -2.45 -8.35
C SER A 131 5.05 -3.85 -8.78
N ASN A 132 5.48 -4.92 -8.10
CA ASN A 132 5.05 -6.30 -8.39
C ASN A 132 3.88 -6.77 -7.52
N VAL A 133 3.46 -5.99 -6.53
CA VAL A 133 2.39 -6.35 -5.60
C VAL A 133 1.05 -6.27 -6.31
N THR A 134 0.25 -7.33 -6.19
CA THR A 134 -1.10 -7.41 -6.76
C THR A 134 -2.21 -7.36 -5.70
N ASN A 135 -1.87 -7.65 -4.45
CA ASN A 135 -2.80 -7.75 -3.33
C ASN A 135 -2.29 -6.96 -2.12
N MET A 136 -3.00 -5.88 -1.79
CA MET A 136 -2.74 -5.01 -0.62
C MET A 136 -3.94 -5.01 0.35
N ARG A 137 -4.81 -6.02 0.25
CA ARG A 137 -5.98 -6.16 1.12
C ARG A 137 -5.59 -5.98 2.58
N SER A 138 -6.18 -4.99 3.22
CA SER A 138 -6.05 -4.73 4.66
C SER A 138 -4.59 -4.63 5.15
N LEU A 139 -3.67 -4.19 4.27
CA LEU A 139 -2.25 -4.07 4.58
C LEU A 139 -2.00 -3.33 5.90
N PHE A 140 -2.71 -2.21 6.12
CA PHE A 140 -2.64 -1.38 7.33
C PHE A 140 -3.97 -1.32 8.10
N GLY A 141 -4.87 -2.30 7.89
CA GLY A 141 -6.16 -2.32 8.58
C GLY A 141 -5.97 -2.43 10.10
N PHE A 142 -6.53 -1.50 10.87
CA PHE A 142 -6.38 -1.35 12.31
C PHE A 142 -4.94 -1.07 12.78
N THR A 143 -4.05 -0.61 11.90
CA THR A 143 -2.67 -0.21 12.23
C THR A 143 -2.66 1.24 12.72
N HIS A 144 -3.12 1.48 13.95
CA HIS A 144 -3.50 2.81 14.43
C HIS A 144 -2.43 3.91 14.24
N ASP A 145 -1.15 3.59 14.47
CA ASP A 145 -0.07 4.59 14.49
C ASP A 145 0.55 4.85 13.11
N PHE A 146 0.20 4.08 12.08
CA PHE A 146 0.84 4.19 10.77
C PHE A 146 0.48 5.51 10.08
N ASN A 147 1.49 6.31 9.72
CA ASN A 147 1.33 7.58 9.01
C ASN A 147 2.59 7.95 8.19
N GLN A 148 3.26 6.97 7.59
CA GLN A 148 4.47 7.21 6.78
C GLN A 148 4.13 7.54 5.34
N ASP A 149 4.96 8.37 4.72
CA ASP A 149 4.79 8.80 3.32
C ASP A 149 5.02 7.61 2.38
N ILE A 150 3.94 7.18 1.73
CA ILE A 150 3.91 6.12 0.71
C ILE A 150 3.37 6.64 -0.62
N GLY A 151 3.34 7.97 -0.81
CA GLY A 151 2.80 8.60 -2.02
C GLY A 151 3.58 8.24 -3.29
N ASN A 152 4.84 7.81 -3.15
CA ASN A 152 5.71 7.41 -4.26
C ASN A 152 5.61 5.92 -4.63
N TRP A 153 4.77 5.13 -3.95
CA TRP A 153 4.58 3.72 -4.30
C TRP A 153 3.95 3.56 -5.68
N ASP A 154 4.53 2.68 -6.50
CA ASP A 154 3.94 2.23 -7.75
C ASP A 154 2.92 1.12 -7.46
N VAL A 155 1.64 1.49 -7.37
CA VAL A 155 0.52 0.57 -7.11
C VAL A 155 -0.21 0.15 -8.39
N SER A 156 0.36 0.40 -9.58
CA SER A 156 -0.36 0.21 -10.85
C SER A 156 -0.74 -1.25 -11.12
N ASN A 157 -0.10 -2.23 -10.46
CA ASN A 157 -0.43 -3.65 -10.59
C ASN A 157 -1.38 -4.19 -9.51
N VAL A 158 -1.77 -3.35 -8.53
CA VAL A 158 -2.66 -3.76 -7.45
C VAL A 158 -4.09 -3.91 -7.94
N THR A 159 -4.73 -5.02 -7.55
CA THR A 159 -6.12 -5.35 -7.93
C THR A 159 -7.09 -5.39 -6.74
N ASP A 160 -6.58 -5.58 -5.51
CA ASP A 160 -7.35 -5.65 -4.26
C ASP A 160 -6.74 -4.70 -3.21
N MET A 161 -7.52 -3.68 -2.83
CA MET A 161 -7.20 -2.71 -1.77
C MET A 161 -8.24 -2.75 -0.64
N LYS A 162 -9.01 -3.83 -0.53
CA LYS A 162 -10.08 -3.97 0.45
C LYS A 162 -9.58 -3.71 1.88
N GLY A 163 -10.17 -2.73 2.54
CA GLY A 163 -9.87 -2.38 3.92
C GLY A 163 -8.42 -1.93 4.18
N MET A 164 -7.67 -1.51 3.15
CA MET A 164 -6.24 -1.20 3.26
C MET A 164 -5.92 -0.25 4.43
N PHE A 165 -6.77 0.76 4.67
CA PHE A 165 -6.66 1.75 5.76
C PHE A 165 -7.88 1.76 6.70
N HIS A 166 -8.57 0.63 6.82
CA HIS A 166 -9.73 0.50 7.72
C HIS A 166 -9.29 0.73 9.17
N SER A 167 -9.91 1.70 9.86
CA SER A 167 -9.60 2.09 11.25
C SER A 167 -8.11 2.43 11.47
N THR A 168 -7.43 2.94 10.44
CA THR A 168 -6.05 3.47 10.53
C THR A 168 -6.10 4.93 10.97
N TRP A 169 -6.15 5.16 12.28
CA TRP A 169 -6.49 6.47 12.86
C TRP A 169 -5.47 7.58 12.69
N SER A 170 -4.26 7.28 12.20
CA SER A 170 -3.20 8.29 12.00
C SER A 170 -2.93 8.62 10.54
N PHE A 171 -3.35 7.77 9.59
CA PHE A 171 -2.93 7.87 8.20
C PHE A 171 -3.65 9.00 7.46
N ASP A 172 -2.89 9.99 6.99
CA ASP A 172 -3.38 11.12 6.19
C ASP A 172 -2.30 11.63 5.21
N GLN A 173 -1.51 10.71 4.63
CA GLN A 173 -0.46 11.05 3.65
C GLN A 173 -1.02 11.16 2.22
N ASP A 174 -0.40 12.01 1.41
CA ASP A 174 -0.83 12.24 0.02
C ASP A 174 -0.59 11.01 -0.85
N ILE A 175 -1.68 10.41 -1.31
CA ILE A 175 -1.72 9.26 -2.23
C ILE A 175 -2.50 9.60 -3.52
N GLY A 176 -2.74 10.89 -3.78
CA GLY A 176 -3.49 11.34 -4.96
C GLY A 176 -2.82 10.95 -6.28
N ASN A 177 -1.51 10.72 -6.28
CA ASN A 177 -0.75 10.34 -7.47
C ASN A 177 -0.73 8.82 -7.77
N TRP A 178 -1.36 8.00 -6.94
CA TRP A 178 -1.43 6.56 -7.17
C TRP A 178 -2.22 6.22 -8.45
N ASP A 179 -1.67 5.32 -9.26
CA ASP A 179 -2.40 4.71 -10.37
C ASP A 179 -3.22 3.52 -9.86
N VAL A 180 -4.51 3.74 -9.63
CA VAL A 180 -5.46 2.73 -9.14
C VAL A 180 -6.30 2.11 -10.26
N SER A 181 -5.94 2.31 -11.54
CA SER A 181 -6.78 1.94 -12.68
C SER A 181 -7.03 0.42 -12.82
N ASN A 182 -6.23 -0.41 -12.16
CA ASN A 182 -6.37 -1.87 -12.15
C ASN A 182 -7.09 -2.40 -10.89
N VAL A 183 -7.43 -1.55 -9.93
CA VAL A 183 -8.10 -1.96 -8.69
C VAL A 183 -9.55 -2.35 -8.98
N THR A 184 -9.97 -3.47 -8.40
CA THR A 184 -11.32 -4.02 -8.58
C THR A 184 -12.14 -4.06 -7.29
N ASP A 185 -11.49 -4.09 -6.12
CA ASP A 185 -12.11 -4.11 -4.79
C ASP A 185 -11.50 -3.01 -3.91
N MET A 186 -12.34 -2.05 -3.51
CA MET A 186 -12.01 -0.97 -2.56
C MET A 186 -12.95 -1.01 -1.34
N ASN A 187 -13.62 -2.13 -1.09
CA ASN A 187 -14.56 -2.28 0.01
C ASN A 187 -13.92 -1.84 1.34
N GLY A 188 -14.53 -0.87 2.01
CA GLY A 188 -14.07 -0.36 3.30
C GLY A 188 -12.65 0.18 3.34
N MET A 189 -12.04 0.59 2.22
CA MET A 189 -10.64 1.02 2.17
C MET A 189 -10.31 2.09 3.23
N PHE A 190 -11.22 3.04 3.48
CA PHE A 190 -11.09 4.12 4.47
C PHE A 190 -12.19 4.10 5.54
N LEU A 191 -12.83 2.95 5.78
CA LEU A 191 -13.81 2.77 6.85
C LEU A 191 -13.20 3.21 8.19
N GLU A 192 -13.89 4.07 8.94
CA GLU A 192 -13.43 4.60 10.24
C GLU A 192 -12.03 5.27 10.22
N SER A 193 -11.61 5.81 9.08
CA SER A 193 -10.31 6.48 8.90
C SER A 193 -10.38 8.00 9.14
N VAL A 194 -9.23 8.62 9.44
CA VAL A 194 -9.06 10.09 9.49
C VAL A 194 -8.67 10.71 8.15
N PHE A 195 -8.38 9.88 7.15
CA PHE A 195 -7.87 10.27 5.84
C PHE A 195 -8.71 11.37 5.18
N ASN A 196 -8.06 12.41 4.66
CA ASN A 196 -8.71 13.51 3.97
C ASN A 196 -7.87 14.11 2.82
N GLN A 197 -6.95 13.34 2.23
CA GLN A 197 -6.17 13.81 1.08
C GLN A 197 -6.97 13.72 -0.22
N ASN A 198 -6.63 14.59 -1.18
CA ASN A 198 -7.32 14.66 -2.46
C ASN A 198 -7.04 13.42 -3.32
N ILE A 199 -8.11 12.70 -3.66
CA ILE A 199 -8.10 11.51 -4.52
C ILE A 199 -9.08 11.64 -5.69
N GLY A 200 -9.57 12.86 -5.97
CA GLY A 200 -10.58 13.11 -7.01
C GLY A 200 -10.10 12.82 -8.44
N ASN A 201 -8.78 12.64 -8.63
CA ASN A 201 -8.15 12.32 -9.91
C ASN A 201 -7.93 10.82 -10.15
N TRP A 202 -8.29 9.95 -9.20
CA TRP A 202 -8.15 8.50 -9.38
C TRP A 202 -9.04 7.95 -10.49
N ASP A 203 -8.48 7.07 -11.32
CA ASP A 203 -9.26 6.25 -12.25
C ASP A 203 -9.80 5.01 -11.52
N VAL A 204 -11.07 5.05 -11.13
CA VAL A 204 -11.77 3.95 -10.45
C VAL A 204 -12.69 3.17 -11.39
N SER A 205 -12.54 3.30 -12.70
CA SER A 205 -13.43 2.70 -13.71
C SER A 205 -13.46 1.16 -13.66
N TYR A 206 -12.42 0.54 -13.10
CA TYR A 206 -12.36 -0.92 -12.94
C TYR A 206 -12.98 -1.44 -11.65
N VAL A 207 -13.23 -0.58 -10.67
CA VAL A 207 -13.72 -0.96 -9.34
C VAL A 207 -15.15 -1.51 -9.42
N THR A 208 -15.37 -2.62 -8.73
CA THR A 208 -16.66 -3.33 -8.69
C THR A 208 -17.30 -3.35 -7.30
N ASP A 209 -16.52 -3.10 -6.25
CA ASP A 209 -17.00 -3.03 -4.86
C ASP A 209 -16.41 -1.80 -4.16
N MET A 210 -17.29 -0.94 -3.67
CA MET A 210 -16.99 0.24 -2.84
C MET A 210 -17.93 0.30 -1.61
N GLU A 211 -18.53 -0.82 -1.20
CA GLU A 211 -19.32 -0.81 0.03
C GLU A 211 -18.44 -0.38 1.21
N PHE A 212 -19.00 0.40 2.13
CA PHE A 212 -18.30 0.91 3.31
C PHE A 212 -17.07 1.81 3.06
N MET A 213 -16.76 2.19 1.81
CA MET A 213 -15.52 2.90 1.42
C MET A 213 -15.09 3.99 2.39
N PHE A 214 -16.02 4.87 2.77
CA PHE A 214 -15.85 6.01 3.68
C PHE A 214 -16.85 5.99 4.84
N MET A 215 -17.45 4.86 5.20
CA MET A 215 -18.32 4.82 6.38
C MET A 215 -17.51 5.25 7.61
N ASP A 216 -18.06 6.16 8.40
CA ASP A 216 -17.45 6.76 9.59
C ASP A 216 -16.04 7.36 9.36
N ALA A 217 -15.67 7.67 8.11
CA ALA A 217 -14.47 8.44 7.78
C ALA A 217 -14.69 9.91 8.20
N ALA A 218 -14.39 10.21 9.46
CA ALA A 218 -14.88 11.41 10.15
C ALA A 218 -14.42 12.75 9.55
N SER A 219 -13.36 12.73 8.74
CA SER A 219 -12.76 13.94 8.13
C SER A 219 -13.00 14.05 6.63
N PHE A 220 -13.32 12.95 5.93
CA PHE A 220 -13.24 12.91 4.48
C PHE A 220 -14.31 13.78 3.81
N ASN A 221 -13.89 14.81 3.07
CA ASN A 221 -14.80 15.74 2.39
C ASN A 221 -14.30 16.21 1.02
N GLN A 222 -13.42 15.44 0.40
CA GLN A 222 -12.83 15.77 -0.90
C GLN A 222 -13.83 15.60 -2.04
N ASP A 223 -13.63 16.36 -3.12
CA ASP A 223 -14.44 16.26 -4.32
C ASP A 223 -14.03 15.02 -5.14
N ILE A 224 -14.92 14.03 -5.18
CA ILE A 224 -14.78 12.79 -5.98
C ILE A 224 -15.87 12.70 -7.05
N SER A 225 -16.52 13.81 -7.40
CA SER A 225 -17.57 13.85 -8.42
C SER A 225 -17.08 13.48 -9.82
N GLY A 226 -15.76 13.60 -10.04
CA GLY A 226 -15.09 13.26 -11.29
C GLY A 226 -14.77 11.76 -11.49
N TRP A 227 -14.96 10.92 -10.47
CA TRP A 227 -14.70 9.48 -10.60
C TRP A 227 -15.68 8.83 -11.58
N CYS A 228 -15.15 8.00 -12.49
CA CYS A 228 -16.00 7.15 -13.31
C CYS A 228 -16.30 5.81 -12.60
N VAL A 229 -17.59 5.52 -12.39
CA VAL A 229 -18.07 4.34 -11.62
C VAL A 229 -19.14 3.56 -12.41
N GLU A 230 -18.82 3.18 -13.64
CA GLU A 230 -19.76 2.48 -14.55
C GLU A 230 -20.21 1.11 -14.01
N LYS A 231 -19.31 0.36 -13.38
CA LYS A 231 -19.59 -1.01 -12.92
C LYS A 231 -20.48 -1.09 -11.68
N ILE A 232 -20.68 0.02 -10.98
CA ILE A 232 -21.46 0.13 -9.75
C ILE A 232 -22.75 0.91 -10.06
N GLN A 233 -23.87 0.20 -10.18
CA GLN A 233 -25.11 0.74 -10.76
C GLN A 233 -25.85 1.75 -9.89
N GLU A 234 -25.61 1.72 -8.59
CA GLU A 234 -26.25 2.58 -7.59
C GLU A 234 -25.29 2.87 -6.44
N LEU A 235 -25.62 3.86 -5.62
CA LEU A 235 -24.85 4.21 -4.43
C LEU A 235 -24.56 2.94 -3.58
N PRO A 236 -23.30 2.57 -3.35
CA PRO A 236 -22.94 1.40 -2.56
C PRO A 236 -23.50 1.44 -1.14
N TYR A 237 -23.74 0.26 -0.58
CA TYR A 237 -24.17 0.13 0.81
C TYR A 237 -23.17 0.79 1.76
N ASN A 238 -23.65 1.72 2.59
CA ASN A 238 -22.84 2.49 3.53
C ASN A 238 -21.60 3.14 2.91
N PHE A 239 -21.66 3.59 1.66
CA PHE A 239 -20.51 4.23 1.00
C PHE A 239 -19.84 5.32 1.85
N SER A 240 -20.62 6.17 2.53
CA SER A 240 -20.12 7.30 3.32
C SER A 240 -21.03 7.64 4.52
N THR A 241 -21.75 6.67 5.07
CA THR A 241 -22.58 6.88 6.27
C THR A 241 -21.68 7.38 7.41
N GLY A 242 -22.00 8.52 8.02
CA GLY A 242 -21.19 9.10 9.11
C GLY A 242 -19.98 9.94 8.65
N CYS A 243 -19.77 10.08 7.34
CA CYS A 243 -18.70 10.89 6.75
C CYS A 243 -19.21 12.28 6.29
N PRO A 244 -18.40 13.36 6.38
CA PRO A 244 -18.81 14.73 6.02
C PRO A 244 -18.83 15.02 4.51
N LEU A 245 -18.69 14.00 3.65
CA LEU A 245 -18.77 14.12 2.19
C LEU A 245 -20.13 14.66 1.74
N LEU A 246 -20.11 15.73 0.95
CA LEU A 246 -21.33 16.37 0.44
C LEU A 246 -21.90 15.59 -0.75
N PRO A 247 -23.23 15.54 -0.93
CA PRO A 247 -23.85 14.87 -2.09
C PRO A 247 -23.36 15.37 -3.46
N ASP A 248 -23.02 16.66 -3.58
CA ASP A 248 -22.51 17.24 -4.83
C ASP A 248 -21.10 16.74 -5.18
N TYR A 249 -20.39 16.14 -4.22
CA TYR A 249 -19.06 15.56 -4.39
C TYR A 249 -19.11 14.05 -4.66
N TYR A 250 -20.30 13.45 -4.79
CA TYR A 250 -20.42 12.03 -5.09
C TYR A 250 -20.23 11.78 -6.58
N PRO A 251 -19.68 10.62 -6.95
CA PRO A 251 -19.62 10.24 -8.36
C PRO A 251 -21.00 9.91 -8.91
N GLN A 252 -21.10 9.93 -10.24
CA GLN A 252 -22.32 9.52 -10.94
C GLN A 252 -22.35 7.99 -11.11
N TRP A 253 -23.07 7.31 -10.23
CA TRP A 253 -23.19 5.84 -10.20
C TRP A 253 -23.86 5.27 -11.46
N GLY A 254 -23.29 4.20 -12.02
CA GLY A 254 -23.88 3.42 -13.11
C GLY A 254 -23.98 4.16 -14.43
N VAL A 255 -23.40 5.35 -14.53
CA VAL A 255 -23.32 6.09 -15.78
C VAL A 255 -22.12 5.55 -16.55
N GLU A 256 -22.33 5.23 -17.83
CA GLU A 256 -21.24 4.87 -18.75
C GLU A 256 -20.13 5.90 -18.60
N CYS A 257 -18.88 5.44 -18.53
CA CYS A 257 -17.75 6.33 -18.67
C CYS A 257 -17.84 6.94 -20.06
N LEU A 258 -18.58 8.05 -20.19
CA LEU A 258 -18.17 9.07 -21.10
C LEU A 258 -16.71 9.29 -20.68
N VAL A 259 -15.80 9.14 -21.63
CA VAL A 259 -14.51 9.81 -21.63
C VAL A 259 -13.26 8.97 -21.30
N GLY A 260 -12.31 8.96 -22.27
CA GLY A 260 -10.99 8.33 -22.19
C GLY A 260 -9.97 8.94 -21.19
N ILE A 261 -8.88 8.19 -21.07
CA ILE A 261 -7.83 8.11 -20.01
C ILE A 261 -6.91 9.33 -19.81
N ASN A 262 -7.06 10.42 -20.57
CA ASN A 262 -6.14 11.58 -20.64
C ASN A 262 -6.87 12.93 -20.56
N ASN A 263 -8.02 13.03 -19.91
CA ASN A 263 -8.71 14.33 -19.75
C ASN A 263 -7.75 15.38 -19.21
N GLU A 264 -7.66 16.49 -19.93
CA GLU A 264 -6.61 17.48 -19.68
C GLU A 264 -7.23 18.72 -19.05
N LYS A 265 -6.76 19.07 -17.83
CA LYS A 265 -7.10 20.35 -17.21
C LYS A 265 -6.07 21.39 -17.61
N VAL A 266 -6.49 22.38 -18.39
CA VAL A 266 -5.63 23.49 -18.85
C VAL A 266 -6.10 24.79 -18.21
N ASN A 267 -5.40 25.21 -17.15
CA ASN A 267 -5.85 26.25 -16.21
C ASN A 267 -7.18 25.84 -15.54
N ASP A 268 -8.21 26.69 -15.63
CA ASP A 268 -9.55 26.44 -15.08
C ASP A 268 -10.49 25.77 -16.11
N ASN A 269 -9.96 25.17 -17.20
CA ASN A 269 -10.77 24.58 -18.26
C ASN A 269 -10.53 23.08 -18.34
N LEU A 270 -11.57 22.32 -18.68
CA LEU A 270 -11.52 20.87 -18.77
C LEU A 270 -11.68 20.41 -20.22
N ILE A 271 -10.78 19.54 -20.69
CA ILE A 271 -10.79 18.97 -22.04
C ILE A 271 -11.08 17.48 -21.95
N TYR A 272 -12.19 17.04 -22.55
CA TYR A 272 -12.67 15.67 -22.41
C TYR A 272 -13.65 15.27 -23.52
N PRO A 273 -13.62 14.07 -24.11
CA PRO A 273 -12.59 13.05 -23.97
C PRO A 273 -11.27 13.34 -24.59
N ASN A 274 -10.25 12.92 -23.86
CA ASN A 274 -8.93 12.74 -24.39
C ASN A 274 -8.41 11.37 -23.90
N PRO A 275 -8.03 10.43 -24.76
CA PRO A 275 -8.27 10.46 -26.20
C PRO A 275 -9.78 10.42 -26.50
N THR A 276 -10.17 11.02 -27.62
CA THR A 276 -11.52 10.94 -28.18
C THR A 276 -11.53 10.21 -29.51
N GLU A 277 -12.57 9.42 -29.77
CA GLU A 277 -12.79 8.80 -31.08
C GLU A 277 -13.56 9.69 -32.06
N SER A 278 -14.42 10.60 -31.57
CA SER A 278 -15.38 11.31 -32.45
C SER A 278 -15.71 12.75 -32.05
N ALA A 279 -15.65 13.11 -30.77
CA ALA A 279 -15.98 14.45 -30.28
C ALA A 279 -15.15 14.79 -29.04
N ILE A 280 -14.61 16.01 -28.97
CA ILE A 280 -13.94 16.55 -27.79
C ILE A 280 -14.79 17.70 -27.26
N THR A 281 -15.05 17.68 -25.96
CA THR A 281 -15.70 18.73 -25.19
C THR A 281 -14.63 19.56 -24.51
N ILE A 282 -14.84 20.88 -24.48
CA ILE A 282 -13.98 21.84 -23.80
C ILE A 282 -14.91 22.70 -22.96
N ASP A 283 -14.91 22.44 -21.65
CA ASP A 283 -15.64 23.26 -20.69
C ASP A 283 -14.77 24.45 -20.29
N ILE A 284 -15.30 25.65 -20.55
CA ILE A 284 -14.63 26.92 -20.31
C ILE A 284 -15.28 27.61 -19.11
N GLU A 285 -14.56 27.70 -18.00
CA GLU A 285 -15.03 28.42 -16.81
C GLU A 285 -14.70 29.93 -16.85
N SER A 286 -13.89 30.38 -17.81
CA SER A 286 -13.45 31.78 -17.88
C SER A 286 -13.88 32.51 -19.14
N ASP A 287 -14.57 33.64 -18.96
CA ASP A 287 -14.88 34.65 -19.99
C ASP A 287 -13.61 35.22 -20.68
N LYS A 288 -12.42 34.90 -20.17
CA LYS A 288 -11.14 35.38 -20.71
C LYS A 288 -10.66 34.61 -21.93
N ILE A 289 -11.26 33.45 -22.26
CA ILE A 289 -10.90 32.72 -23.47
C ILE A 289 -11.45 33.46 -24.69
N LYS A 290 -10.53 33.92 -25.54
CA LYS A 290 -10.87 34.66 -26.76
C LYS A 290 -11.06 33.76 -27.98
N GLU A 291 -10.37 32.63 -28.02
CA GLU A 291 -10.47 31.65 -29.10
C GLU A 291 -10.03 30.26 -28.62
N ILE A 292 -10.67 29.24 -29.17
CA ILE A 292 -10.24 27.85 -29.10
C ILE A 292 -9.76 27.46 -30.50
N ASN A 293 -8.58 26.84 -30.59
CA ASN A 293 -8.09 26.24 -31.82
C ASN A 293 -7.72 24.79 -31.56
N ILE A 294 -8.29 23.85 -32.33
CA ILE A 294 -7.93 22.43 -32.25
C ILE A 294 -7.11 22.08 -33.49
N TYR A 295 -6.01 21.37 -33.29
CA TYR A 295 -5.13 20.91 -34.36
C TYR A 295 -5.08 19.38 -34.37
N ASN A 296 -5.00 18.79 -35.56
CA ASN A 296 -4.74 17.36 -35.69
C ASN A 296 -3.24 17.05 -35.50
N GLN A 297 -2.89 15.76 -35.48
CA GLN A 297 -1.50 15.28 -35.37
C GLN A 297 -0.54 15.80 -36.45
N PHE A 298 -1.05 16.36 -37.54
CA PHE A 298 -0.26 16.99 -38.61
C PHE A 298 -0.13 18.50 -38.46
N SER A 299 -0.46 19.05 -37.28
CA SER A 299 -0.49 20.49 -36.99
C SER A 299 -1.47 21.28 -37.89
N GLN A 300 -2.47 20.62 -38.46
CA GLN A 300 -3.51 21.29 -39.25
C GLN A 300 -4.67 21.67 -38.33
N LYS A 301 -5.12 22.91 -38.43
CA LYS A 301 -6.27 23.39 -37.67
C LYS A 301 -7.55 22.72 -38.16
N VAL A 302 -8.26 22.04 -37.28
CA VAL A 302 -9.52 21.33 -37.58
C VAL A 302 -10.75 22.02 -36.99
N PHE A 303 -10.57 22.89 -35.99
CA PHE A 303 -11.66 23.65 -35.38
C PHE A 303 -11.20 25.04 -34.91
N LYS A 304 -12.11 26.01 -34.96
CA LYS A 304 -11.92 27.37 -34.43
C LYS A 304 -13.26 27.94 -33.94
N THR A 305 -13.28 28.55 -32.75
CA THR A 305 -14.37 29.43 -32.29
C THR A 305 -14.23 30.88 -32.76
#